data_AF-A0A3Q1J5E1-F1
#
_entry.id   AF-A0A3Q1J5E1-F1
#
_cell.length_a   1.000
_cell.length_b   1.000
_cell.length_c   1.000
_cell.angle_alpha   90.00
_cell.angle_beta   90.00
_cell.angle_gamma   90.00
#
_symmetry.space_group_name_H-M   'P 1'
#
loop_
_entity.id
_entity.type
_entity.pdbx_description
1 polymer ?
#
loop_
_entity_poly.entity_id
_entity_poly.type
_entity_poly.pdbx_seq_one_letter_code
_entity_poly.pdbx_strand_id
1 'polypeptide(L)'
;MNSKPNCEKLVLKESVTDSLFLLLEKRREEKDLNSELKQLLGELKSLDTSVEELQKEFKDAQAFDLSFERFLEEEHANELVETVERETQELVDLEEENERLKTEMAELKKQNKQLELEVQEYTVYYEFLEKVLKSTPFKDVESLAAYLERLQDFNEKMSREQSETQERLKQMKEALGKIQDDHEVTMLDCKNRLSQLKTEHNEVDADIQELENKWNLIRKTTARKTLELGQMKIAILNLYEMTGSKLDTEEGIGINDTEEQLDAVQAFMEDTEDILKSYQLMQQGDAESDSSESQRRPKHTPARARKHIKHTTRSPHGVRSLQVLPQYSRKK
;
A
#
# COMPACT_ATOMS: atom_id res chain seq x y z
N MET A 1 113.15 186.66 -18.68
CA MET A 1 112.30 187.75 -18.13
C MET A 1 111.15 187.13 -17.36
N ASN A 2 110.98 187.56 -16.11
CA ASN A 2 109.74 187.76 -15.30
C ASN A 2 108.50 186.87 -15.49
N SER A 3 107.60 186.62 -14.53
CA SER A 3 107.49 186.75 -13.05
C SER A 3 105.98 186.68 -12.75
N LYS A 4 105.53 185.72 -11.90
CA LYS A 4 104.42 185.84 -10.90
C LYS A 4 102.96 186.20 -11.35
N PRO A 5 101.91 186.06 -10.48
CA PRO A 5 101.62 184.98 -9.51
C PRO A 5 100.09 184.69 -9.22
N ASN A 6 99.86 183.61 -8.44
CA ASN A 6 98.92 183.35 -7.30
C ASN A 6 97.36 183.20 -7.35
N CYS A 7 96.92 182.16 -6.60
CA CYS A 7 95.79 182.00 -5.64
C CYS A 7 94.42 181.34 -6.00
N GLU A 8 94.05 180.35 -5.13
CA GLU A 8 92.72 179.95 -4.55
C GLU A 8 91.89 178.69 -4.98
N LYS A 9 91.84 177.71 -4.05
CA LYS A 9 90.76 176.86 -3.43
C LYS A 9 89.54 176.28 -4.22
N LEU A 10 89.12 175.07 -3.76
CA LEU A 10 87.88 174.26 -4.01
C LEU A 10 87.97 173.38 -5.28
N VAL A 11 87.84 172.04 -5.30
CA VAL A 11 86.72 171.19 -4.86
C VAL A 11 87.17 169.72 -4.77
N LEU A 12 86.88 169.06 -3.64
CA LEU A 12 86.74 167.60 -3.46
C LEU A 12 85.28 167.22 -3.80
N LYS A 13 84.99 166.23 -4.68
CA LYS A 13 83.79 165.32 -4.56
C LYS A 13 83.47 164.27 -5.65
N GLU A 14 84.12 164.14 -6.81
CA GLU A 14 83.53 163.36 -7.93
C GLU A 14 84.12 161.97 -8.26
N SER A 15 85.01 161.38 -7.45
CA SER A 15 85.55 160.02 -7.74
C SER A 15 84.95 158.87 -6.92
N VAL A 16 83.99 159.16 -6.03
CA VAL A 16 83.40 158.18 -5.09
C VAL A 16 81.99 157.74 -5.52
N THR A 17 81.35 158.46 -6.43
CA THR A 17 79.96 158.21 -6.88
C THR A 17 79.82 157.09 -7.91
N ASP A 18 80.79 156.93 -8.81
CA ASP A 18 80.73 155.88 -9.86
C ASP A 18 80.98 154.48 -9.30
N SER A 19 81.81 154.37 -8.26
CA SER A 19 82.11 153.11 -7.57
C SER A 19 80.90 152.56 -6.80
N LEU A 20 80.01 153.42 -6.28
CA LEU A 20 78.81 153.02 -5.56
C LEU A 20 77.69 152.53 -6.49
N PHE A 21 77.59 153.12 -7.68
CA PHE A 21 76.63 152.68 -8.70
C PHE A 21 76.96 151.28 -9.22
N LEU A 22 78.24 151.03 -9.54
CA LEU A 22 78.72 149.71 -9.98
C LEU A 22 78.51 148.61 -8.93
N LEU A 23 78.62 148.96 -7.64
CA LEU A 23 78.43 148.04 -6.51
C LEU A 23 76.94 147.72 -6.29
N LEU A 24 76.04 148.66 -6.55
CA LEU A 24 74.60 148.44 -6.50
C LEU A 24 74.12 147.57 -7.68
N GLU A 25 74.71 147.77 -8.85
CA GLU A 25 74.45 146.96 -10.05
C GLU A 25 74.96 145.53 -9.86
N LYS A 26 76.19 145.35 -9.35
CA LYS A 26 76.72 144.04 -8.94
C LYS A 26 75.90 143.35 -7.86
N ARG A 27 75.34 144.09 -6.90
CA ARG A 27 74.45 143.54 -5.86
C ARG A 27 73.07 143.17 -6.41
N ARG A 28 72.62 143.82 -7.49
CA ARG A 28 71.40 143.46 -8.20
C ARG A 28 71.63 142.21 -9.03
N GLU A 29 72.71 142.18 -9.80
CA GLU A 29 73.19 140.98 -10.52
C GLU A 29 73.36 139.80 -9.58
N GLU A 30 73.98 139.97 -8.41
CA GLU A 30 74.18 138.88 -7.44
C GLU A 30 72.85 138.40 -6.83
N LYS A 31 71.85 139.28 -6.67
CA LYS A 31 70.51 138.88 -6.27
C LYS A 31 69.77 138.15 -7.39
N ASP A 32 69.94 138.60 -8.62
CA ASP A 32 69.33 138.00 -9.81
C ASP A 32 69.96 136.61 -10.06
N LEU A 33 71.30 136.51 -10.03
CA LEU A 33 72.06 135.25 -10.05
C LEU A 33 71.69 134.33 -8.88
N ASN A 34 71.53 134.84 -7.66
CA ASN A 34 71.14 134.01 -6.52
C ASN A 34 69.65 133.58 -6.61
N SER A 35 68.81 134.37 -7.28
CA SER A 35 67.44 133.97 -7.59
C SER A 35 67.39 132.92 -8.70
N GLU A 36 68.25 133.02 -9.72
CA GLU A 36 68.46 132.00 -10.75
C GLU A 36 69.05 130.72 -10.17
N LEU A 37 70.04 130.81 -9.28
CA LEU A 37 70.66 129.65 -8.64
C LEU A 37 69.66 128.92 -7.75
N LYS A 38 68.78 129.65 -7.05
CA LYS A 38 67.66 129.06 -6.31
C LYS A 38 66.60 128.43 -7.20
N GLN A 39 66.33 129.03 -8.37
CA GLN A 39 65.44 128.43 -9.38
C GLN A 39 66.05 127.14 -9.94
N LEU A 40 67.31 127.17 -10.39
CA LEU A 40 68.04 126.01 -10.88
C LEU A 40 68.15 124.91 -9.82
N LEU A 41 68.37 125.25 -8.54
CA LEU A 41 68.38 124.28 -7.45
C LEU A 41 66.98 123.70 -7.19
N GLY A 42 65.93 124.50 -7.33
CA GLY A 42 64.54 124.05 -7.24
C GLY A 42 64.16 123.13 -8.39
N GLU A 43 64.55 123.47 -9.61
CA GLU A 43 64.38 122.66 -10.83
C GLU A 43 65.15 121.35 -10.70
N LEU A 44 66.41 121.38 -10.25
CA LEU A 44 67.22 120.18 -10.03
C LEU A 44 66.58 119.26 -8.99
N LYS A 45 66.06 119.80 -7.89
CA LYS A 45 65.33 119.00 -6.89
C LYS A 45 64.02 118.44 -7.43
N SER A 46 63.27 119.21 -8.22
CA SER A 46 62.05 118.72 -8.87
C SER A 46 62.34 117.65 -9.94
N LEU A 47 63.51 117.74 -10.58
CA LEU A 47 63.99 116.75 -11.53
C LEU A 47 64.45 115.48 -10.82
N ASP A 48 65.15 115.60 -9.68
CA ASP A 48 65.57 114.45 -8.87
C ASP A 48 64.36 113.68 -8.33
N THR A 49 63.34 114.40 -7.82
CA THR A 49 62.07 113.76 -7.45
C THR A 49 61.37 113.12 -8.65
N SER A 50 61.42 113.74 -9.83
CA SER A 50 60.85 113.17 -11.05
C SER A 50 61.60 111.92 -11.52
N VAL A 51 62.92 111.86 -11.34
CA VAL A 51 63.74 110.66 -11.64
C VAL A 51 63.45 109.53 -10.66
N GLU A 52 63.32 109.82 -9.37
CA GLU A 52 62.93 108.82 -8.36
C GLU A 52 61.52 108.27 -8.62
N GLU A 53 60.57 109.13 -8.99
CA GLU A 53 59.23 108.74 -9.41
C GLU A 53 59.26 107.84 -10.64
N LEU A 54 59.98 108.22 -11.70
CA LEU A 54 60.16 107.39 -12.89
C LEU A 54 60.83 106.06 -12.59
N GLN A 55 61.79 106.02 -11.69
CA GLN A 55 62.47 104.78 -11.31
C GLN A 55 61.56 103.86 -10.50
N LYS A 56 60.65 104.43 -9.69
CA LYS A 56 59.61 103.67 -9.02
C LYS A 56 58.59 103.13 -10.03
N GLU A 57 58.13 103.96 -10.96
CA GLU A 57 57.24 103.55 -12.04
C GLU A 57 57.85 102.44 -12.90
N PHE A 58 59.14 102.52 -13.19
CA PHE A 58 59.85 101.47 -13.94
C PHE A 58 59.91 100.14 -13.16
N LYS A 59 60.19 100.17 -11.85
CA LYS A 59 60.18 98.96 -11.01
C LYS A 59 58.77 98.38 -10.87
N ASP A 60 57.77 99.24 -10.74
CA ASP A 60 56.36 98.85 -10.67
C ASP A 60 55.92 98.22 -12.00
N ALA A 61 56.32 98.78 -13.15
CA ALA A 61 56.11 98.21 -14.48
C ALA A 61 56.82 96.86 -14.66
N GLN A 62 58.07 96.74 -14.22
CA GLN A 62 58.81 95.48 -14.27
C GLN A 62 58.18 94.39 -13.39
N ALA A 63 57.71 94.77 -12.20
CA ALA A 63 56.98 93.85 -11.32
C ALA A 63 55.64 93.42 -11.94
N PHE A 64 54.97 94.34 -12.63
CA PHE A 64 53.75 94.05 -13.38
C PHE A 64 54.01 93.05 -14.52
N ASP A 65 55.03 93.27 -15.35
CA ASP A 65 55.38 92.35 -16.45
C ASP A 65 55.67 90.93 -15.94
N LEU A 66 56.47 90.79 -14.87
CA LEU A 66 56.73 89.48 -14.24
C LEU A 66 55.48 88.84 -13.65
N SER A 67 54.54 89.65 -13.14
CA SER A 67 53.26 89.14 -12.64
C SER A 67 52.32 88.71 -13.78
N PHE A 68 52.38 89.41 -14.92
CA PHE A 68 51.60 89.11 -16.11
C PHE A 68 52.14 87.88 -16.84
N GLU A 69 53.46 87.74 -16.98
CA GLU A 69 54.10 86.51 -17.48
C GLU A 69 53.71 85.30 -16.63
N ARG A 70 53.79 85.44 -15.30
CA ARG A 70 53.34 84.38 -14.38
C ARG A 70 51.86 84.05 -14.53
N PHE A 71 51.01 85.06 -14.71
CA PHE A 71 49.58 84.87 -14.95
C PHE A 71 49.32 84.10 -16.24
N LEU A 72 50.00 84.44 -17.34
CA LEU A 72 49.88 83.72 -18.61
C LEU A 72 50.40 82.29 -18.51
N GLU A 73 51.51 82.06 -17.81
CA GLU A 73 52.03 80.71 -17.55
C GLU A 73 51.04 79.88 -16.71
N GLU A 74 50.41 80.47 -15.69
CA GLU A 74 49.40 79.82 -14.85
C GLU A 74 48.10 79.56 -15.63
N GLU A 75 47.67 80.48 -16.48
CA GLU A 75 46.51 80.31 -17.37
C GLU A 75 46.76 79.17 -18.38
N HIS A 76 47.90 79.17 -19.07
CA HIS A 76 48.26 78.08 -19.98
C HIS A 76 48.45 76.73 -19.27
N ALA A 77 49.02 76.73 -18.06
CA ALA A 77 49.11 75.52 -17.24
C ALA A 77 47.73 75.01 -16.85
N ASN A 78 46.80 75.90 -16.47
CA ASN A 78 45.42 75.54 -16.14
C ASN A 78 44.64 75.03 -17.36
N GLU A 79 44.78 75.67 -18.52
CA GLU A 79 44.18 75.18 -19.78
C GLU A 79 44.70 73.78 -20.14
N LEU A 80 46.01 73.54 -19.96
CA LEU A 80 46.61 72.23 -20.20
C LEU A 80 46.08 71.19 -19.18
N VAL A 81 45.94 71.56 -17.91
CA VAL A 81 45.35 70.70 -16.89
C VAL A 81 43.89 70.38 -17.22
N GLU A 82 43.07 71.36 -17.58
CA GLU A 82 41.65 71.13 -17.93
C GLU A 82 41.48 70.25 -19.18
N THR A 83 42.35 70.40 -20.18
CA THR A 83 42.33 69.56 -21.38
C THR A 83 42.73 68.13 -21.06
N VAL A 84 43.81 67.94 -20.30
CA VAL A 84 44.22 66.61 -19.83
C VAL A 84 43.15 65.99 -18.93
N GLU A 85 42.56 66.74 -17.98
CA GLU A 85 41.49 66.24 -17.11
C GLU A 85 40.27 65.79 -17.92
N ARG A 86 39.84 66.57 -18.91
CA ARG A 86 38.73 66.20 -19.81
C ARG A 86 39.03 64.95 -20.61
N GLU A 87 40.22 64.86 -21.22
CA GLU A 87 40.66 63.67 -21.95
C GLU A 87 40.75 62.45 -21.03
N THR A 88 41.27 62.60 -19.80
CA THR A 88 41.33 61.50 -18.83
C THR A 88 39.93 61.05 -18.41
N GLN A 89 38.98 61.97 -18.24
CA GLN A 89 37.60 61.62 -17.90
C GLN A 89 36.90 60.90 -19.05
N GLU A 90 37.08 61.35 -20.29
CA GLU A 90 36.55 60.68 -21.48
C GLU A 90 37.13 59.26 -21.62
N LEU A 91 38.42 59.07 -21.34
CA LEU A 91 39.04 57.75 -21.32
C LEU A 91 38.46 56.85 -20.23
N VAL A 92 38.21 57.38 -19.03
CA VAL A 92 37.57 56.63 -17.93
C VAL A 92 36.16 56.20 -18.32
N ASP A 93 35.34 57.11 -18.88
CA ASP A 93 33.97 56.79 -19.31
C ASP A 93 33.97 55.71 -20.41
N LEU A 94 34.89 55.82 -21.39
CA LEU A 94 35.09 54.83 -22.44
C LEU A 94 35.57 53.48 -21.88
N GLU A 95 36.45 53.48 -20.88
CA GLU A 95 36.91 52.25 -20.20
C GLU A 95 35.76 51.57 -19.45
N GLU A 96 34.94 52.33 -18.73
CA GLU A 96 33.75 51.80 -18.05
C GLU A 96 32.76 51.17 -19.04
N GLU A 97 32.50 51.84 -20.16
CA GLU A 97 31.63 51.31 -21.21
C GLU A 97 32.23 50.06 -21.88
N ASN A 98 33.55 50.04 -22.10
CA ASN A 98 34.26 48.89 -22.62
C ASN A 98 34.15 47.68 -21.67
N GLU A 99 34.30 47.89 -20.36
CA GLU A 99 34.13 46.83 -19.37
C GLU A 99 32.69 46.34 -19.28
N ARG A 100 31.68 47.23 -19.31
CA ARG A 100 30.27 46.84 -19.38
C ARG A 100 29.99 45.97 -20.61
N LEU A 101 30.43 46.42 -21.79
CA LEU A 101 30.27 45.66 -23.03
C LEU A 101 31.01 44.31 -22.98
N LYS A 102 32.19 44.23 -22.37
CA LYS A 102 32.90 42.95 -22.16
C LYS A 102 32.10 42.01 -21.27
N THR A 103 31.51 42.50 -20.19
CA THR A 103 30.68 41.68 -19.30
C THR A 103 29.43 41.15 -20.01
N GLU A 104 28.74 42.00 -20.78
CA GLU A 104 27.55 41.61 -21.54
C GLU A 104 27.90 40.58 -22.62
N MET A 105 29.01 40.78 -23.34
CA MET A 105 29.51 39.81 -24.31
C MET A 105 29.89 38.47 -23.67
N ALA A 106 30.40 38.48 -22.43
CA ALA A 106 30.70 37.25 -21.70
C ALA A 106 29.41 36.51 -21.28
N GLU A 107 28.40 37.23 -20.82
CA GLU A 107 27.08 36.68 -20.47
C GLU A 107 26.36 36.10 -21.68
N LEU A 108 26.29 36.84 -22.78
CA LEU A 108 25.69 36.38 -24.04
C LEU A 108 26.42 35.14 -24.57
N LYS A 109 27.75 35.10 -24.51
CA LYS A 109 28.52 33.90 -24.87
C LYS A 109 28.18 32.70 -23.98
N LYS A 110 27.93 32.92 -22.69
CA LYS A 110 27.53 31.85 -21.77
C LYS A 110 26.14 31.32 -22.10
N GLN A 111 25.16 32.21 -22.32
CA GLN A 111 23.80 31.83 -22.71
C GLN A 111 23.79 31.08 -24.05
N ASN A 112 24.55 31.56 -25.03
CA ASN A 112 24.63 30.91 -26.34
C ASN A 112 25.22 29.49 -26.21
N LYS A 113 26.27 29.30 -25.39
CA LYS A 113 26.80 27.96 -25.09
C LYS A 113 25.79 27.05 -24.40
N GLN A 114 24.95 27.57 -23.50
CA GLN A 114 23.90 26.78 -22.86
C GLN A 114 22.85 26.32 -23.88
N LEU A 115 22.39 27.23 -24.74
CA LEU A 115 21.46 26.91 -25.82
C LEU A 115 22.06 25.92 -26.83
N GLU A 116 23.35 26.05 -27.17
CA GLU A 116 24.04 25.09 -28.03
C GLU A 116 24.06 23.69 -27.42
N LEU A 117 24.29 23.57 -26.10
CA LEU A 117 24.24 22.29 -25.40
C LEU A 117 22.83 21.71 -25.39
N GLU A 118 21.81 22.52 -25.09
CA GLU A 118 20.40 22.07 -25.13
C GLU A 118 20.02 21.57 -26.53
N VAL A 119 20.38 22.30 -27.59
CA VAL A 119 20.11 21.86 -28.96
C VAL A 119 20.84 20.56 -29.29
N GLN A 120 22.09 20.39 -28.84
CA GLN A 120 22.83 19.13 -29.01
C GLN A 120 22.14 17.96 -28.30
N GLU A 121 21.62 18.16 -27.09
CA GLU A 121 20.83 17.15 -26.38
C GLU A 121 19.59 16.73 -27.18
N TYR A 122 18.86 17.71 -27.75
CA TYR A 122 17.67 17.44 -28.56
C TYR A 122 17.95 16.89 -29.96
N THR A 123 19.17 17.08 -30.49
CA THR A 123 19.56 16.62 -31.84
C THR A 123 19.45 15.10 -31.96
N VAL A 124 19.83 14.35 -30.92
CA VAL A 124 19.73 12.87 -30.90
C VAL A 124 18.28 12.42 -31.08
N TYR A 125 17.34 13.08 -30.42
CA TYR A 125 15.91 12.77 -30.52
C TYR A 125 15.35 13.15 -31.89
N TYR A 126 15.75 14.30 -32.43
CA TYR A 126 15.33 14.72 -33.78
C TYR A 126 15.81 13.74 -34.86
N GLU A 127 17.08 13.33 -34.83
CA GLU A 127 17.62 12.34 -35.78
C GLU A 127 16.90 11.00 -35.68
N PHE A 128 16.57 10.56 -34.46
CA PHE A 128 15.77 9.37 -34.24
C PHE A 128 14.35 9.53 -34.82
N LEU A 129 13.68 10.64 -34.53
CA LEU A 129 12.34 10.93 -35.04
C LEU A 129 12.33 10.99 -36.57
N GLU A 130 13.35 11.56 -37.18
CA GLU A 130 13.50 11.61 -38.64
C GLU A 130 13.65 10.21 -39.23
N LYS A 131 14.41 9.31 -38.58
CA LYS A 131 14.50 7.89 -38.97
C LYS A 131 13.15 7.18 -38.83
N VAL A 132 12.41 7.45 -37.76
CA VAL A 132 11.07 6.90 -37.55
C VAL A 132 10.11 7.43 -38.62
N LEU A 133 10.16 8.72 -38.95
CA LEU A 133 9.32 9.33 -39.97
C LEU A 133 9.64 8.76 -41.37
N LYS A 134 10.90 8.47 -41.68
CA LYS A 134 11.31 7.79 -42.92
C LYS A 134 10.79 6.37 -43.05
N SER A 135 10.56 5.68 -41.93
CA SER A 135 10.08 4.29 -41.89
C SER A 135 8.56 4.16 -41.72
N THR A 136 7.86 5.27 -41.51
CA THR A 136 6.42 5.31 -41.24
C THR A 136 5.69 6.19 -42.27
N PRO A 137 4.37 6.03 -42.46
CA PRO A 137 3.62 6.79 -43.46
C PRO A 137 3.23 8.21 -43.02
N PHE A 138 3.76 8.73 -41.90
CA PHE A 138 3.39 10.04 -41.36
C PHE A 138 4.12 11.18 -42.08
N LYS A 139 3.42 12.31 -42.27
CA LYS A 139 3.96 13.48 -42.98
C LYS A 139 4.87 14.35 -42.11
N ASP A 140 4.51 14.50 -40.84
CA ASP A 140 5.15 15.38 -39.87
C ASP A 140 5.18 14.71 -38.48
N VAL A 141 6.03 15.27 -37.62
CA VAL A 141 6.23 14.78 -36.26
C VAL A 141 4.95 14.92 -35.44
N GLU A 142 4.19 15.98 -35.71
CA GLU A 142 2.94 16.30 -35.07
C GLU A 142 1.85 15.26 -35.41
N SER A 143 1.73 14.80 -36.66
CA SER A 143 0.81 13.70 -37.01
C SER A 143 1.21 12.39 -36.35
N LEU A 144 2.52 12.11 -36.24
CA LEU A 144 3.02 10.93 -35.54
C LEU A 144 2.69 11.00 -34.04
N ALA A 145 2.92 12.15 -33.40
CA ALA A 145 2.59 12.38 -31.99
C ALA A 145 1.08 12.23 -31.75
N ALA A 146 0.24 12.86 -32.57
CA ALA A 146 -1.22 12.74 -32.46
C ALA A 146 -1.71 11.29 -32.66
N TYR A 147 -1.03 10.51 -33.50
CA TYR A 147 -1.33 9.08 -33.63
C TYR A 147 -0.92 8.29 -32.38
N LEU A 148 0.26 8.56 -31.81
CA LEU A 148 0.73 7.92 -30.59
C LEU A 148 -0.17 8.24 -29.38
N GLU A 149 -0.63 9.49 -29.26
CA GLU A 149 -1.61 9.89 -28.25
C GLU A 149 -2.92 9.11 -28.40
N ARG A 150 -3.48 9.04 -29.63
CA ARG A 150 -4.68 8.22 -29.88
C ARG A 150 -4.46 6.74 -29.58
N LEU A 151 -3.27 6.22 -29.88
CA LEU A 151 -2.92 4.83 -29.60
C LEU A 151 -2.82 4.59 -28.09
N GLN A 152 -2.29 5.56 -27.33
CA GLN A 152 -2.26 5.52 -25.88
C GLN A 152 -3.68 5.54 -25.32
N ASP A 153 -4.54 6.47 -25.74
CA ASP A 153 -5.95 6.54 -25.34
C ASP A 153 -6.69 5.22 -25.64
N PHE A 154 -6.44 4.65 -26.82
CA PHE A 154 -7.02 3.37 -27.21
C PHE A 154 -6.53 2.23 -26.32
N ASN A 155 -5.24 2.16 -26.02
CA ASN A 155 -4.67 1.16 -25.11
C ASN A 155 -5.25 1.30 -23.70
N GLU A 156 -5.38 2.52 -23.19
CA GLU A 156 -6.00 2.77 -21.88
C GLU A 156 -7.45 2.33 -21.84
N LYS A 157 -8.21 2.62 -22.91
CA LYS A 157 -9.59 2.15 -23.05
C LYS A 157 -9.69 0.63 -23.09
N MET A 158 -8.86 -0.02 -23.91
CA MET A 158 -8.82 -1.49 -24.01
C MET A 158 -8.43 -2.14 -22.68
N SER A 159 -7.44 -1.57 -21.98
CA SER A 159 -7.02 -2.04 -20.65
C SER A 159 -8.15 -1.92 -19.62
N ARG A 160 -8.90 -0.81 -19.65
CA ARG A 160 -10.08 -0.61 -18.79
C ARG A 160 -11.17 -1.63 -19.07
N GLU A 161 -11.55 -1.80 -20.33
CA GLU A 161 -12.57 -2.79 -20.73
C GLU A 161 -12.16 -4.22 -20.37
N GLN A 162 -10.88 -4.55 -20.53
CA GLN A 162 -10.33 -5.83 -20.11
C GLN A 162 -10.42 -6.02 -18.59
N SER A 163 -10.05 -4.99 -17.82
CA SER A 163 -10.13 -5.01 -16.35
C SER A 163 -11.57 -5.20 -15.87
N GLU A 164 -12.53 -4.46 -16.44
CA GLU A 164 -13.95 -4.59 -16.12
C GLU A 164 -14.47 -5.99 -16.46
N THR A 165 -14.11 -6.53 -17.62
CA THR A 165 -14.51 -7.88 -18.03
C THR A 165 -13.93 -8.93 -17.09
N GLN A 166 -12.67 -8.77 -16.67
CA GLN A 166 -12.02 -9.65 -15.72
C GLN A 166 -12.70 -9.58 -14.34
N GLU A 167 -13.11 -8.40 -13.89
CA GLU A 167 -13.83 -8.22 -12.63
C GLU A 167 -15.22 -8.86 -12.68
N ARG A 168 -15.98 -8.66 -13.77
CA ARG A 168 -17.26 -9.37 -13.98
C ARG A 168 -17.09 -10.88 -13.97
N LEU A 169 -16.02 -11.40 -14.58
CA LEU A 169 -15.70 -12.83 -14.58
C LEU A 169 -15.37 -13.34 -13.18
N LYS A 170 -14.61 -12.58 -12.38
CA LYS A 170 -14.35 -12.92 -10.97
C LYS A 170 -15.65 -12.99 -10.17
N GLN A 171 -16.51 -11.99 -10.31
CA GLN A 171 -17.82 -11.96 -9.64
C GLN A 171 -18.70 -13.15 -10.03
N MET A 172 -18.73 -13.52 -11.32
CA MET A 172 -19.46 -14.71 -11.78
C MET A 172 -18.86 -16.01 -11.21
N LYS A 173 -17.52 -16.13 -11.13
CA LYS A 173 -16.85 -17.29 -10.53
C LYS A 173 -17.15 -17.40 -9.05
N GLU A 174 -17.13 -16.29 -8.31
CA GLU A 174 -17.47 -16.26 -6.89
C GLU A 174 -18.94 -16.64 -6.66
N ALA A 175 -19.87 -16.14 -7.48
CA ALA A 175 -21.27 -16.52 -7.41
C ALA A 175 -21.48 -18.01 -7.73
N LEU A 176 -20.78 -18.53 -8.74
CA LEU A 176 -20.81 -19.96 -9.06
C LEU A 176 -20.27 -20.80 -7.90
N GLY A 177 -19.15 -20.39 -7.29
CA GLY A 177 -18.58 -21.05 -6.13
C GLY A 177 -19.57 -21.13 -4.96
N LYS A 178 -20.25 -20.03 -4.64
CA LYS A 178 -21.29 -20.02 -3.60
C LYS A 178 -22.43 -21.00 -3.90
N ILE A 179 -22.92 -21.02 -5.14
CA ILE A 179 -23.98 -21.96 -5.55
C ILE A 179 -23.50 -23.41 -5.46
N GLN A 180 -22.24 -23.69 -5.81
CA GLN A 180 -21.65 -25.02 -5.69
C GLN A 180 -21.54 -25.44 -4.22
N ASP A 181 -21.02 -24.57 -3.35
CA ASP A 181 -20.91 -24.82 -1.92
C ASP A 181 -22.31 -25.09 -1.30
N ASP A 182 -23.31 -24.27 -1.63
CA ASP A 182 -24.70 -24.45 -1.18
C ASP A 182 -25.27 -25.79 -1.69
N HIS A 183 -24.97 -26.16 -2.94
CA HIS A 183 -25.39 -27.44 -3.51
C HIS A 183 -24.72 -28.63 -2.79
N GLU A 184 -23.43 -28.52 -2.46
CA GLU A 184 -22.72 -29.56 -1.73
C GLU A 184 -23.30 -29.76 -0.32
N VAL A 185 -23.61 -28.66 0.39
CA VAL A 185 -24.25 -28.71 1.71
C VAL A 185 -25.63 -29.37 1.62
N THR A 186 -26.48 -28.92 0.70
CA THR A 186 -27.82 -29.52 0.52
C THR A 186 -27.76 -30.98 0.11
N MET A 187 -26.80 -31.37 -0.73
CA MET A 187 -26.58 -32.78 -1.09
C MET A 187 -26.16 -33.61 0.12
N LEU A 188 -25.29 -33.09 0.98
CA LEU A 188 -24.89 -33.75 2.23
C LEU A 188 -26.08 -33.92 3.16
N ASP A 189 -26.93 -32.90 3.31
CA ASP A 189 -28.15 -32.99 4.11
C ASP A 189 -29.12 -34.04 3.56
N CYS A 190 -29.34 -34.08 2.24
CA CYS A 190 -30.14 -35.12 1.61
C CYS A 190 -29.57 -36.52 1.82
N LYS A 191 -28.25 -36.70 1.70
CA LYS A 191 -27.57 -37.98 1.97
C LYS A 191 -27.72 -38.41 3.43
N ASN A 192 -27.57 -37.47 4.36
CA ASN A 192 -27.75 -37.73 5.78
C ASN A 192 -29.19 -38.15 6.07
N ARG A 193 -30.19 -37.44 5.51
CA ARG A 193 -31.60 -37.79 5.66
C ARG A 193 -31.93 -39.15 5.05
N LEU A 194 -31.38 -39.45 3.87
CA LEU A 194 -31.54 -40.75 3.22
C LEU A 194 -30.95 -41.88 4.07
N SER A 195 -29.77 -41.65 4.67
CA SER A 195 -29.16 -42.62 5.58
C SER A 195 -30.04 -42.88 6.81
N GLN A 196 -30.60 -41.84 7.42
CA GLN A 196 -31.53 -41.96 8.55
C GLN A 196 -32.78 -42.75 8.17
N LEU A 197 -33.41 -42.41 7.05
CA LEU A 197 -34.62 -43.10 6.61
C LEU A 197 -34.34 -44.57 6.29
N LYS A 198 -33.16 -44.87 5.74
CA LYS A 198 -32.73 -46.25 5.49
C LYS A 198 -32.49 -47.03 6.78
N THR A 199 -31.93 -46.41 7.81
CA THR A 199 -31.77 -47.07 9.12
C THR A 199 -33.14 -47.34 9.75
N GLU A 200 -34.05 -46.37 9.73
CA GLU A 200 -35.42 -46.54 10.22
C GLU A 200 -36.16 -47.66 9.48
N HIS A 201 -36.03 -47.73 8.15
CA HIS A 201 -36.62 -48.80 7.35
C HIS A 201 -36.05 -50.18 7.72
N ASN A 202 -34.73 -50.29 7.88
CA ASN A 202 -34.10 -51.55 8.25
C ASN A 202 -34.50 -52.02 9.66
N GLU A 203 -34.72 -51.09 10.59
CA GLU A 203 -35.23 -51.38 11.93
C GLU A 203 -36.65 -51.95 11.86
N VAL A 204 -37.55 -51.28 11.14
CA VAL A 204 -38.92 -51.77 10.94
C VAL A 204 -38.95 -53.13 10.22
N ASP A 205 -38.11 -53.32 9.20
CA ASP A 205 -37.99 -54.61 8.52
C ASP A 205 -37.52 -55.73 9.46
N ALA A 206 -36.56 -55.43 10.35
CA ALA A 206 -36.08 -56.39 11.34
C ALA A 206 -37.20 -56.78 12.32
N ASP A 207 -37.98 -55.82 12.78
CA ASP A 207 -39.14 -56.06 13.65
C ASP A 207 -40.21 -56.91 12.95
N ILE A 208 -40.51 -56.59 11.68
CA ILE A 208 -41.44 -57.38 10.86
C ILE A 208 -40.95 -58.82 10.72
N GLN A 209 -39.67 -59.02 10.39
CA GLN A 209 -39.09 -60.36 10.29
C GLN A 209 -39.17 -61.13 11.62
N GLU A 210 -38.97 -60.46 12.75
CA GLU A 210 -39.11 -61.09 14.06
C GLU A 210 -40.57 -61.54 14.31
N LEU A 211 -41.54 -60.69 13.99
CA LEU A 211 -42.97 -61.00 14.11
C LEU A 211 -43.39 -62.13 13.16
N GLU A 212 -42.92 -62.11 11.91
CA GLU A 212 -43.16 -63.20 10.94
C GLU A 212 -42.59 -64.52 11.44
N ASN A 213 -41.40 -64.51 12.03
CA ASN A 213 -40.79 -65.70 12.62
C ASN A 213 -41.62 -66.24 13.79
N LYS A 214 -42.08 -65.37 14.69
CA LYS A 214 -42.99 -65.73 15.80
C LYS A 214 -44.31 -66.29 15.29
N TRP A 215 -44.92 -65.64 14.30
CA TRP A 215 -46.17 -66.10 13.68
C TRP A 215 -46.00 -67.47 13.02
N ASN A 216 -44.92 -67.68 12.29
CA ASN A 216 -44.60 -68.96 11.68
C ASN A 216 -44.41 -70.08 12.72
N LEU A 217 -43.79 -69.77 13.87
CA LEU A 217 -43.64 -70.73 14.97
C LEU A 217 -45.00 -71.11 15.57
N ILE A 218 -45.87 -70.13 15.82
CA ILE A 218 -47.24 -70.35 16.31
C ILE A 218 -47.99 -71.23 15.31
N ARG A 219 -47.99 -70.87 14.03
CA ARG A 219 -48.67 -71.63 12.97
C ARG A 219 -48.18 -73.08 12.89
N LYS A 220 -46.86 -73.30 12.92
CA LYS A 220 -46.26 -74.65 12.92
C LYS A 220 -46.69 -75.45 14.16
N THR A 221 -46.71 -74.81 15.33
CA THR A 221 -47.08 -75.46 16.59
C THR A 221 -48.57 -75.80 16.62
N THR A 222 -49.44 -74.89 16.18
CA THR A 222 -50.88 -75.12 16.08
C THR A 222 -51.17 -76.25 15.09
N ALA A 223 -50.58 -76.23 13.89
CA ALA A 223 -50.76 -77.30 12.92
C ALA A 223 -50.35 -78.68 13.48
N ARG A 224 -49.23 -78.74 14.23
CA ARG A 224 -48.81 -79.97 14.92
C ARG A 224 -49.82 -80.41 15.97
N LYS A 225 -50.25 -79.51 16.86
CA LYS A 225 -51.24 -79.83 17.90
C LYS A 225 -52.59 -80.26 17.32
N THR A 226 -53.05 -79.62 16.25
CA THR A 226 -54.28 -80.00 15.55
C THR A 226 -54.14 -81.38 14.91
N LEU A 227 -52.98 -81.71 14.34
CA LEU A 227 -52.71 -83.05 13.82
C LEU A 227 -52.69 -84.10 14.94
N GLU A 228 -51.98 -83.84 16.03
CA GLU A 228 -51.94 -84.72 17.22
C GLU A 228 -53.35 -84.93 17.80
N LEU A 229 -54.15 -83.87 17.91
CA LEU A 229 -55.54 -83.96 18.34
C LEU A 229 -56.37 -84.84 17.39
N GLY A 230 -56.23 -84.65 16.08
CA GLY A 230 -56.89 -85.50 15.08
C GLY A 230 -56.48 -86.97 15.20
N GLN A 231 -55.20 -87.25 15.42
CA GLN A 231 -54.69 -88.61 15.66
C GLN A 231 -55.26 -89.23 16.94
N MET A 232 -55.32 -88.47 18.04
CA MET A 232 -55.94 -88.93 19.28
C MET A 232 -57.43 -89.22 19.08
N LYS A 233 -58.18 -88.34 18.41
CA LYS A 233 -59.59 -88.56 18.10
C LYS A 233 -59.83 -89.85 17.30
N ILE A 234 -59.01 -90.10 16.27
CA ILE A 234 -59.09 -91.34 15.48
C ILE A 234 -58.73 -92.56 16.32
N ALA A 235 -57.70 -92.48 17.17
CA ALA A 235 -57.30 -93.58 18.03
C ALA A 235 -58.40 -93.95 19.04
N ILE A 236 -59.04 -92.95 19.66
CA ILE A 236 -60.16 -93.15 20.59
C ILE A 236 -61.34 -93.78 19.86
N LEU A 237 -61.72 -93.24 18.70
CA LEU A 237 -62.81 -93.78 17.88
C LEU A 237 -62.55 -95.25 17.52
N ASN A 238 -61.34 -95.58 17.06
CA ASN A 238 -60.96 -96.96 16.72
C ASN A 238 -61.04 -97.88 17.96
N LEU A 239 -60.59 -97.42 19.13
CA LEU A 239 -60.69 -98.20 20.37
C LEU A 239 -62.15 -98.41 20.80
N TYR A 240 -63.00 -97.39 20.66
CA TYR A 240 -64.43 -97.47 20.92
C TYR A 240 -65.14 -98.43 19.97
N GLU A 241 -64.81 -98.41 18.68
CA GLU A 241 -65.30 -99.41 17.72
C GLU A 241 -64.88 -100.85 18.13
N MET A 242 -63.67 -101.02 18.65
CA MET A 242 -63.17 -102.33 19.11
C MET A 242 -63.90 -102.88 20.35
N THR A 243 -64.56 -102.05 21.17
CA THR A 243 -65.36 -102.54 22.32
C THR A 243 -66.66 -103.22 21.88
N GLY A 244 -66.95 -103.26 20.57
CA GLY A 244 -68.15 -103.87 20.01
C GLY A 244 -69.35 -102.92 19.95
N SER A 245 -69.12 -101.63 20.25
CA SER A 245 -70.13 -100.57 20.17
C SER A 245 -70.43 -100.20 18.72
N LYS A 246 -71.71 -99.96 18.39
CA LYS A 246 -72.14 -99.56 17.03
C LYS A 246 -72.21 -98.04 16.93
N LEU A 247 -71.56 -97.48 15.92
CA LEU A 247 -71.58 -96.05 15.61
C LEU A 247 -72.90 -95.62 14.96
N ASP A 248 -73.39 -94.42 15.32
CA ASP A 248 -74.51 -93.74 14.67
C ASP A 248 -75.83 -94.55 14.59
N THR A 249 -76.07 -95.41 15.58
CA THR A 249 -77.40 -95.98 15.88
C THR A 249 -78.14 -95.13 16.92
N GLU A 250 -79.47 -95.24 17.04
CA GLU A 250 -80.29 -94.45 18.00
C GLU A 250 -79.82 -94.54 19.47
N GLU A 251 -78.99 -95.53 19.81
CA GLU A 251 -78.40 -95.76 21.14
C GLU A 251 -76.86 -95.58 21.17
N GLY A 252 -76.21 -95.24 20.05
CA GLY A 252 -74.75 -95.13 19.94
C GLY A 252 -74.22 -93.72 20.17
N ILE A 253 -72.99 -93.60 20.68
CA ILE A 253 -72.32 -92.31 20.90
C ILE A 253 -71.96 -91.69 19.54
N GLY A 254 -72.20 -90.39 19.39
CA GLY A 254 -71.96 -89.67 18.14
C GLY A 254 -70.48 -89.69 17.72
N ILE A 255 -70.22 -89.76 16.41
CA ILE A 255 -68.86 -89.86 15.85
C ILE A 255 -67.94 -88.71 16.29
N ASN A 256 -68.50 -87.53 16.60
CA ASN A 256 -67.74 -86.35 17.01
C ASN A 256 -67.59 -86.18 18.54
N ASP A 257 -68.29 -86.98 19.34
CA ASP A 257 -68.34 -86.89 20.81
C ASP A 257 -67.22 -87.71 21.43
N THR A 258 -65.98 -87.26 21.19
CA THR A 258 -64.76 -88.01 21.55
C THR A 258 -64.54 -88.19 23.05
N GLU A 259 -65.13 -87.33 23.87
CA GLU A 259 -65.05 -87.42 25.34
C GLU A 259 -65.92 -88.58 25.85
N GLU A 260 -67.18 -88.65 25.41
CA GLU A 260 -68.08 -89.76 25.76
C GLU A 260 -67.58 -91.12 25.22
N GLN A 261 -67.00 -91.13 24.02
CA GLN A 261 -66.35 -92.35 23.47
C GLN A 261 -65.19 -92.82 24.35
N LEU A 262 -64.37 -91.89 24.86
CA LEU A 262 -63.26 -92.21 25.74
C LEU A 262 -63.74 -92.74 27.10
N ASP A 263 -64.77 -92.11 27.68
CA ASP A 263 -65.39 -92.56 28.93
C ASP A 263 -65.96 -93.97 28.79
N ALA A 264 -66.62 -94.28 27.68
CA ALA A 264 -67.12 -95.62 27.40
C ALA A 264 -65.99 -96.66 27.24
N VAL A 265 -64.90 -96.29 26.56
CA VAL A 265 -63.70 -97.16 26.45
C VAL A 265 -63.07 -97.36 27.84
N GLN A 266 -63.02 -96.33 28.69
CA GLN A 266 -62.51 -96.44 30.06
C GLN A 266 -63.39 -97.35 30.92
N ALA A 267 -64.70 -97.16 30.92
CA ALA A 267 -65.64 -98.02 31.63
C ALA A 267 -65.52 -99.47 31.18
N PHE A 268 -65.40 -99.72 29.87
CA PHE A 268 -65.15 -101.05 29.34
C PHE A 268 -63.83 -101.65 29.84
N MET A 269 -62.74 -100.86 29.88
CA MET A 269 -61.46 -101.32 30.43
C MET A 269 -61.57 -101.65 31.93
N GLU A 270 -62.21 -100.78 32.72
CA GLU A 270 -62.43 -101.00 34.16
C GLU A 270 -63.27 -102.25 34.41
N ASP A 271 -64.36 -102.44 33.66
CA ASP A 271 -65.19 -103.65 33.72
C ASP A 271 -64.38 -104.90 33.37
N THR A 272 -63.54 -104.86 32.33
CA THR A 272 -62.68 -106.00 31.99
C THR A 272 -61.61 -106.26 33.06
N GLU A 273 -61.07 -105.22 33.68
CA GLU A 273 -60.10 -105.34 34.77
C GLU A 273 -60.75 -105.92 36.02
N ASP A 274 -61.96 -105.51 36.36
CA ASP A 274 -62.73 -106.05 37.48
C ASP A 274 -63.14 -107.50 37.23
N ILE A 275 -63.52 -107.85 35.99
CA ILE A 275 -63.72 -109.24 35.59
C ILE A 275 -62.41 -110.03 35.77
N LEU A 276 -61.26 -109.51 35.32
CA LEU A 276 -59.97 -110.17 35.49
C LEU A 276 -59.54 -110.31 36.96
N LYS A 277 -59.75 -109.28 37.80
CA LYS A 277 -59.51 -109.32 39.24
C LYS A 277 -60.41 -110.32 39.93
N SER A 278 -61.69 -110.38 39.56
CA SER A 278 -62.62 -111.39 40.07
C SER A 278 -62.17 -112.80 39.67
N TYR A 279 -61.64 -112.96 38.46
CA TYR A 279 -61.01 -114.20 37.99
C TYR A 279 -59.74 -114.55 38.77
N GLN A 280 -58.89 -113.57 39.08
CA GLN A 280 -57.68 -113.75 39.88
C GLN A 280 -57.98 -114.04 41.36
N LEU A 281 -59.03 -113.42 41.92
CA LEU A 281 -59.54 -113.72 43.27
C LEU A 281 -60.13 -115.12 43.33
N MET A 282 -60.82 -115.58 42.28
CA MET A 282 -61.21 -116.98 42.16
C MET A 282 -59.98 -117.91 42.07
N GLN A 283 -58.91 -117.51 41.39
CA GLN A 283 -57.66 -118.29 41.36
C GLN A 283 -56.88 -118.27 42.68
N GLN A 284 -57.04 -117.25 43.53
CA GLN A 284 -56.36 -117.15 44.83
C GLN A 284 -57.21 -117.67 46.00
N GLY A 285 -58.53 -117.79 45.85
CA GLY A 285 -59.43 -118.44 46.81
C GLY A 285 -59.28 -119.97 46.91
N ASP A 286 -58.54 -120.59 45.98
CA ASP A 286 -58.25 -122.02 45.96
C ASP A 286 -56.83 -122.37 46.48
N ALA A 287 -56.14 -121.44 47.15
CA ALA A 287 -54.76 -121.66 47.62
C ALA A 287 -54.47 -121.16 49.05
N GLU A 288 -55.24 -121.63 50.04
CA GLU A 288 -54.79 -121.73 51.45
C GLU A 288 -54.94 -123.18 51.97
N SER A 289 -53.99 -124.03 51.58
CA SER A 289 -53.39 -125.09 52.42
C SER A 289 -52.05 -125.54 51.82
N ASP A 290 -51.01 -125.34 52.62
CA ASP A 290 -49.62 -125.84 52.56
C ASP A 290 -48.54 -125.14 51.71
N SER A 291 -48.13 -123.97 52.22
CA SER A 291 -46.88 -123.74 52.99
C SER A 291 -45.48 -123.96 52.35
N SER A 292 -44.70 -122.85 52.39
CA SER A 292 -43.22 -122.73 52.57
C SER A 292 -42.30 -123.16 51.40
N GLU A 293 -41.21 -122.51 51.00
CA GLU A 293 -40.39 -121.43 51.56
C GLU A 293 -39.33 -121.00 50.50
N SER A 294 -38.79 -119.79 50.67
CA SER A 294 -37.47 -119.30 50.18
C SER A 294 -37.33 -118.56 48.83
N GLN A 295 -37.29 -117.23 48.98
CA GLN A 295 -36.09 -116.39 48.77
C GLN A 295 -35.52 -116.18 47.35
N ARG A 296 -35.75 -114.99 46.76
CA ARG A 296 -34.79 -113.85 46.69
C ARG A 296 -35.03 -112.95 45.46
N ARG A 297 -35.31 -111.68 45.76
CA ARG A 297 -35.09 -110.46 44.96
C ARG A 297 -33.56 -110.20 44.75
N PRO A 298 -33.10 -109.19 43.95
CA PRO A 298 -33.76 -108.39 42.90
C PRO A 298 -32.85 -107.87 41.71
N LYS A 299 -33.48 -107.11 40.80
CA LYS A 299 -32.99 -106.04 39.86
C LYS A 299 -32.04 -106.41 38.71
N HIS A 300 -32.39 -106.04 37.47
CA HIS A 300 -32.02 -104.76 36.80
C HIS A 300 -32.30 -104.83 35.28
N THR A 301 -33.01 -103.85 34.73
CA THR A 301 -32.96 -103.47 33.31
C THR A 301 -31.88 -102.39 33.10
N PRO A 302 -31.55 -101.98 31.86
CA PRO A 302 -31.17 -102.78 30.70
C PRO A 302 -29.74 -102.42 30.21
N ALA A 303 -29.18 -103.29 29.38
CA ALA A 303 -27.90 -103.11 28.73
C ALA A 303 -28.01 -102.32 27.42
N ARG A 304 -26.99 -101.48 27.18
CA ARG A 304 -26.36 -101.15 25.88
C ARG A 304 -27.23 -100.46 24.81
N ALA A 305 -26.70 -99.63 23.92
CA ALA A 305 -25.43 -98.93 23.77
C ALA A 305 -25.50 -98.17 22.44
N ARG A 306 -24.64 -97.14 22.34
CA ARG A 306 -23.86 -96.81 21.14
C ARG A 306 -24.63 -96.27 19.93
N LYS A 307 -24.36 -94.99 19.59
CA LYS A 307 -23.20 -94.62 18.76
C LYS A 307 -23.03 -93.11 18.62
N HIS A 308 -21.78 -92.70 18.81
CA HIS A 308 -21.19 -91.48 18.26
C HIS A 308 -21.34 -91.41 16.75
N ILE A 309 -21.51 -90.19 16.21
CA ILE A 309 -20.73 -89.70 15.07
C ILE A 309 -20.37 -88.23 15.33
N LYS A 310 -19.05 -87.97 15.35
CA LYS A 310 -18.39 -86.65 15.28
C LYS A 310 -18.57 -86.12 13.85
N HIS A 311 -18.49 -84.83 13.55
CA HIS A 311 -17.23 -84.17 13.17
C HIS A 311 -17.53 -82.73 12.69
N THR A 312 -16.77 -81.77 13.24
CA THR A 312 -15.96 -80.75 12.51
C THR A 312 -16.70 -79.70 11.66
N THR A 313 -16.37 -78.41 11.61
CA THR A 313 -15.22 -77.59 12.02
C THR A 313 -15.56 -76.14 11.63
N ARG A 314 -14.81 -75.19 12.20
CA ARG A 314 -14.22 -74.01 11.53
C ARG A 314 -14.62 -72.65 12.15
N SER A 315 -13.76 -72.24 13.10
CA SER A 315 -13.34 -70.85 13.41
C SER A 315 -12.76 -70.18 12.13
N PRO A 316 -12.52 -68.84 12.01
CA PRO A 316 -11.99 -68.00 13.10
C PRO A 316 -12.20 -66.46 13.07
N HIS A 317 -11.65 -65.83 14.13
CA HIS A 317 -11.19 -64.43 14.29
C HIS A 317 -12.29 -63.38 14.51
N GLY A 318 -12.29 -62.62 15.61
CA GLY A 318 -11.24 -61.69 16.07
C GLY A 318 -11.70 -60.30 15.64
N VAL A 319 -12.03 -59.35 16.54
CA VAL A 319 -11.08 -58.34 17.04
C VAL A 319 -11.78 -57.55 18.17
N ARG A 320 -11.01 -57.27 19.23
CA ARG A 320 -11.29 -56.32 20.32
C ARG A 320 -11.21 -54.87 19.83
N SER A 321 -11.98 -53.96 20.42
CA SER A 321 -11.46 -52.89 21.32
C SER A 321 -12.38 -51.67 21.33
N LEU A 322 -12.85 -51.35 22.53
CA LEU A 322 -13.30 -50.04 22.96
C LEU A 322 -12.15 -49.02 22.86
N GLN A 323 -12.43 -47.78 22.44
CA GLN A 323 -11.89 -46.55 23.07
C GLN A 323 -12.46 -45.25 22.44
N VAL A 324 -12.97 -44.39 23.36
CA VAL A 324 -12.91 -42.91 23.40
C VAL A 324 -13.70 -42.07 22.37
N LEU A 325 -14.73 -41.39 22.88
CA LEU A 325 -15.28 -40.14 22.34
C LEU A 325 -14.64 -38.93 23.06
N PRO A 326 -14.17 -37.88 22.36
CA PRO A 326 -13.94 -36.57 22.94
C PRO A 326 -15.20 -35.70 22.85
N GLN A 327 -15.56 -35.09 23.97
CA GLN A 327 -16.44 -33.94 24.08
C GLN A 327 -15.85 -32.76 23.27
N TYR A 328 -16.65 -32.12 22.42
CA TYR A 328 -16.35 -30.78 21.92
C TYR A 328 -17.53 -29.82 22.15
N SER A 329 -17.15 -28.72 22.79
CA SER A 329 -17.96 -27.63 23.32
C SER A 329 -18.82 -26.92 22.27
N ARG A 330 -20.06 -26.62 22.67
CA ARG A 330 -20.83 -25.50 22.11
C ARG A 330 -20.19 -24.17 22.55
N LYS A 331 -19.70 -23.40 21.57
CA LYS A 331 -19.63 -21.95 21.60
C LYS A 331 -20.21 -21.41 20.29
N LYS A 332 -21.39 -20.84 20.35
CA LYS A 332 -21.82 -19.53 19.80
C LYS A 332 -23.32 -19.41 19.95
#